data_AF-A0A6A8API4-F1
#
_entry.id   AF-A0A6A8API4-F1
#
_cell.length_a   1.000
_cell.length_b   1.000
_cell.length_c   1.000
_cell.angle_alpha   90.00
_cell.angle_beta   90.00
_cell.angle_gamma   90.00
#
_symmetry.space_group_name_H-M   'P 1'
#
loop_
_entity.id
_entity.type
_entity.pdbx_description
1 polymer ?
#
loop_
_entity_poly.entity_id
_entity_poly.type
_entity_poly.pdbx_seq_one_letter_code
_entity_poly.pdbx_strand_id
1 'polypeptide(L)'
;MVWKSVKRAIGVRKIRELLKEYYEGEVLDKLVAELYPLLDRIGYEGLEKVAGLCSQVAKDHSGRTAVNLLEQSPELIDRLLKYGDKELVMKVYGLCSPVARYSGGTAARLLEQSPELIDRVGYEGLEKVAGICSQVVQEDSFVAARLLVMGPELIDRVGYEGLKKVACLCTRVANDRRFIAAGLLELSLELIDRVGYEGLEKIAGLCSEVANYNGKTAVRLLGMSPELIDRVGYDALETVVGLCNQVAQEDG
;
A
#
# COMPACT_ATOMS: atom_id res chain seq x y z
N MET A 1 -20.17 40.57 12.02
CA MET A 1 -19.54 39.70 13.04
C MET A 1 -20.41 38.49 13.38
N VAL A 2 -21.72 38.66 13.65
CA VAL A 2 -22.69 37.59 13.99
C VAL A 2 -22.76 36.44 12.98
N TRP A 3 -22.76 36.72 11.67
CA TRP A 3 -22.95 35.70 10.64
C TRP A 3 -21.80 34.68 10.54
N LYS A 4 -20.55 35.10 10.77
CA LYS A 4 -19.38 34.21 10.82
C LYS A 4 -19.45 33.27 12.02
N SER A 5 -19.91 33.76 13.18
CA SER A 5 -20.07 32.96 14.39
C SER A 5 -21.17 31.90 14.23
N VAL A 6 -22.28 32.23 13.57
CA VAL A 6 -23.36 31.28 13.26
C VAL A 6 -22.90 30.20 12.28
N LYS A 7 -22.20 30.59 11.19
CA LYS A 7 -21.63 29.63 10.23
C LYS A 7 -20.65 28.66 10.92
N ARG A 8 -19.81 29.19 11.81
CA ARG A 8 -18.87 28.38 12.62
C ARG A 8 -19.60 27.39 13.53
N ALA A 9 -20.60 27.83 14.28
CA ALA A 9 -21.36 26.97 15.17
C ALA A 9 -22.06 25.82 14.42
N ILE A 10 -22.64 26.10 13.25
CA ILE A 10 -23.28 25.08 12.40
C ILE A 10 -22.25 24.09 11.86
N GLY A 11 -21.10 24.57 11.36
CA GLY A 11 -20.03 23.72 10.84
C GLY A 11 -19.47 22.77 11.91
N VAL A 12 -19.14 23.32 13.09
CA VAL A 12 -18.68 22.55 14.26
C VAL A 12 -19.70 21.50 14.67
N ARG A 13 -20.99 21.87 14.73
CA ARG A 13 -22.07 20.93 15.08
C ARG A 13 -22.14 19.77 14.08
N LYS A 14 -22.08 20.06 12.77
CA LYS A 14 -22.13 19.02 11.74
C LYS A 14 -20.93 18.06 11.81
N ILE A 15 -19.71 18.57 11.96
CA ILE A 15 -18.51 17.73 12.09
C ILE A 15 -18.60 16.86 13.35
N ARG A 16 -19.06 17.43 14.46
CA ARG A 16 -19.30 16.67 15.70
C ARG A 16 -20.31 15.56 15.49
N GLU A 17 -21.40 15.81 14.79
CA GLU A 17 -22.41 14.79 14.46
C GLU A 17 -21.85 13.66 13.58
N LEU A 18 -20.93 13.96 12.67
CA LEU A 18 -20.24 12.94 11.86
C LEU A 18 -19.30 12.06 12.69
N LEU A 19 -18.60 12.65 13.67
CA LEU A 19 -17.55 11.97 14.42
C LEU A 19 -18.04 11.30 15.72
N LYS A 20 -19.14 11.76 16.30
CA LYS A 20 -19.64 11.26 17.60
C LYS A 20 -20.00 9.78 17.61
N GLU A 21 -20.22 9.17 16.44
CA GLU A 21 -20.46 7.73 16.33
C GLU A 21 -19.20 6.91 16.63
N TYR A 22 -18.01 7.53 16.55
CA TYR A 22 -16.72 6.85 16.61
C TYR A 22 -15.81 7.39 17.72
N TYR A 23 -16.02 8.63 18.14
CA TYR A 23 -15.16 9.32 19.10
C TYR A 23 -16.00 10.07 20.15
N GLU A 24 -15.50 10.09 21.38
CA GLU A 24 -16.15 10.77 22.51
C GLU A 24 -15.14 11.60 23.31
N GLY A 25 -15.65 12.47 24.19
CA GLY A 25 -14.85 13.26 25.11
C GLY A 25 -13.84 14.19 24.43
N GLU A 26 -12.66 14.34 25.05
CA GLU A 26 -11.61 15.27 24.60
C GLU A 26 -11.08 14.95 23.20
N VAL A 27 -11.06 13.68 22.80
CA VAL A 27 -10.62 13.26 21.46
C VAL A 27 -11.57 13.80 20.39
N LEU A 28 -12.88 13.71 20.62
CA LEU A 28 -13.88 14.27 19.72
C LEU A 28 -13.72 15.79 19.59
N ASP A 29 -13.53 16.49 20.72
CA ASP A 29 -13.37 17.95 20.72
C ASP A 29 -12.11 18.40 19.96
N LYS A 30 -10.99 17.69 20.14
CA LYS A 30 -9.74 17.94 19.40
C LYS A 30 -9.93 17.73 17.90
N LEU A 31 -10.49 16.58 17.50
CA LEU A 31 -10.72 16.26 16.08
C LEU A 31 -11.66 17.27 15.40
N VAL A 32 -12.73 17.69 16.09
CA VAL A 32 -13.63 18.72 15.56
C VAL A 32 -12.90 20.04 15.35
N ALA A 33 -11.99 20.41 16.24
CA ALA A 33 -11.18 21.63 16.10
C ALA A 33 -10.19 21.55 14.92
N GLU A 34 -9.58 20.40 14.69
CA GLU A 34 -8.62 20.17 13.59
C GLU A 34 -9.29 20.06 12.22
N LEU A 35 -10.49 19.47 12.14
CA LEU A 35 -11.22 19.31 10.88
C LEU A 35 -12.04 20.55 10.48
N TYR A 36 -12.43 21.40 11.45
CA TYR A 36 -13.22 22.60 11.14
C TYR A 36 -12.56 23.52 10.09
N PRO A 37 -11.24 23.82 10.14
CA PRO A 37 -10.56 24.58 9.09
C PRO A 37 -10.69 23.98 7.68
N LEU A 38 -10.89 22.66 7.57
CA LEU A 38 -11.03 21.99 6.29
C LEU A 38 -12.41 22.21 5.66
N LEU A 39 -13.42 22.59 6.44
CA LEU A 39 -14.77 22.84 5.94
C LEU A 39 -14.79 23.91 4.83
N ASP A 40 -13.99 24.96 4.98
CA ASP A 40 -13.91 26.02 3.97
C ASP A 40 -13.02 25.63 2.78
N ARG A 41 -12.18 24.58 2.91
CA ARG A 41 -11.24 24.12 1.87
C ARG A 41 -11.83 23.04 0.97
N ILE A 42 -12.43 22.01 1.56
CA ILE A 42 -12.95 20.83 0.86
C ILE A 42 -14.48 20.70 0.95
N GLY A 43 -15.14 21.58 1.69
CA GLY A 43 -16.58 21.54 1.88
C GLY A 43 -17.02 20.42 2.82
N TYR A 44 -18.34 20.35 3.05
CA TYR A 44 -18.93 19.34 3.93
C TYR A 44 -18.87 17.94 3.31
N GLU A 45 -19.11 17.81 2.01
CA GLU A 45 -18.99 16.54 1.28
C GLU A 45 -17.57 15.97 1.36
N GLY A 46 -16.54 16.82 1.23
CA GLY A 46 -15.15 16.40 1.41
C GLY A 46 -14.90 15.88 2.84
N LEU A 47 -15.42 16.57 3.85
CA LEU A 47 -15.31 16.13 5.23
C LEU A 47 -16.03 14.79 5.48
N GLU A 48 -17.16 14.54 4.83
CA GLU A 48 -17.83 13.23 4.87
C GLU A 48 -16.96 12.13 4.26
N LYS A 49 -16.21 12.39 3.18
CA LYS A 49 -15.24 11.42 2.61
C LYS A 49 -14.09 11.14 3.58
N VAL A 50 -13.53 12.18 4.21
CA VAL A 50 -12.46 12.05 5.21
C VAL A 50 -12.93 11.21 6.38
N ALA A 51 -14.05 11.60 7.00
CA ALA A 51 -14.63 10.88 8.13
C ALA A 51 -15.01 9.45 7.75
N GLY A 52 -15.64 9.25 6.59
CA GLY A 52 -16.06 7.94 6.10
C GLY A 52 -14.88 6.98 5.89
N LEU A 53 -13.77 7.44 5.32
CA LEU A 53 -12.55 6.63 5.20
C LEU A 53 -11.99 6.27 6.57
N CYS A 54 -11.89 7.24 7.48
CA CYS A 54 -11.35 7.01 8.83
C CYS A 54 -12.23 6.04 9.63
N SER A 55 -13.56 6.12 9.49
CA SER A 55 -14.49 5.17 10.09
C SER A 55 -14.34 3.76 9.52
N GLN A 56 -14.03 3.61 8.22
CA GLN A 56 -13.71 2.30 7.64
C GLN A 56 -12.39 1.75 8.20
N VAL A 57 -11.35 2.58 8.27
CA VAL A 57 -10.05 2.23 8.87
C VAL A 57 -10.21 1.79 10.33
N ALA A 58 -11.08 2.47 11.09
CA ALA A 58 -11.35 2.17 12.50
C ALA A 58 -12.03 0.80 12.71
N LYS A 59 -12.90 0.39 11.77
CA LYS A 59 -13.65 -0.88 11.86
C LYS A 59 -12.74 -2.09 11.69
N ASP A 60 -11.78 -2.00 10.79
CA ASP A 60 -10.93 -3.15 10.46
C ASP A 60 -9.71 -3.22 11.37
N HIS A 61 -8.94 -2.14 11.55
CA HIS A 61 -7.62 -2.21 12.21
C HIS A 61 -7.30 -0.95 13.04
N SER A 62 -7.55 -1.05 14.34
CA SER A 62 -7.12 -0.13 15.41
C SER A 62 -7.64 1.30 15.29
N GLY A 63 -8.51 1.70 16.23
CA GLY A 63 -8.96 3.09 16.36
C GLY A 63 -7.80 4.11 16.41
N ARG A 64 -6.60 3.70 16.82
CA ARG A 64 -5.39 4.54 16.77
C ARG A 64 -4.99 4.92 15.34
N THR A 65 -5.09 4.01 14.38
CA THR A 65 -4.78 4.29 12.97
C THR A 65 -5.77 5.33 12.40
N ALA A 66 -7.04 5.18 12.73
CA ALA A 66 -8.09 6.09 12.30
C ALA A 66 -7.94 7.50 12.91
N VAL A 67 -7.59 7.59 14.19
CA VAL A 67 -7.26 8.88 14.84
C VAL A 67 -6.05 9.51 14.17
N ASN A 68 -4.95 8.78 14.01
CA ASN A 68 -3.76 9.30 13.35
C ASN A 68 -4.06 9.81 11.92
N LEU A 69 -4.87 9.08 11.17
CA LEU A 69 -5.27 9.48 9.82
C LEU A 69 -6.10 10.78 9.81
N LEU A 70 -7.00 10.95 10.79
CA LEU A 70 -7.74 12.21 10.94
C LEU A 70 -6.83 13.37 11.32
N GLU A 71 -5.89 13.16 12.25
CA GLU A 71 -4.92 14.18 12.68
C GLU A 71 -3.99 14.59 11.52
N GLN A 72 -3.62 13.66 10.64
CA GLN A 72 -2.79 13.92 9.47
C GLN A 72 -3.56 14.45 8.25
N SER A 73 -4.89 14.30 8.23
CA SER A 73 -5.73 14.69 7.10
C SER A 73 -5.56 16.16 6.67
N PRO A 74 -5.44 17.16 7.57
CA PRO A 74 -5.19 18.53 7.15
C PRO A 74 -3.95 18.70 6.27
N GLU A 75 -2.83 18.10 6.67
CA GLU A 75 -1.57 18.15 5.93
C GLU A 75 -1.66 17.37 4.61
N LEU A 76 -2.29 16.19 4.62
CA LEU A 76 -2.50 15.40 3.40
C LEU A 76 -3.37 16.16 2.38
N ILE A 77 -4.43 16.82 2.84
CA ILE A 77 -5.27 17.68 1.99
C ILE A 77 -4.46 18.86 1.45
N ASP A 78 -3.61 19.49 2.27
CA ASP A 78 -2.71 20.56 1.80
C ASP A 78 -1.78 20.07 0.69
N ARG A 79 -1.23 18.86 0.83
CA ARG A 79 -0.36 18.26 -0.19
C ARG A 79 -1.14 17.93 -1.47
N LEU A 80 -2.33 17.35 -1.36
CA LEU A 80 -3.17 17.01 -2.52
C LEU A 80 -3.68 18.24 -3.27
N LEU A 81 -4.01 19.33 -2.57
CA LEU A 81 -4.44 20.59 -3.19
C LEU A 81 -3.33 21.29 -4.00
N LYS A 82 -2.07 20.87 -3.89
CA LYS A 82 -0.99 21.33 -4.79
C LYS A 82 -1.12 20.74 -6.19
N TYR A 83 -1.81 19.60 -6.33
CA TYR A 83 -1.96 18.86 -7.58
C TYR A 83 -3.31 19.06 -8.26
N GLY A 84 -4.29 19.66 -7.56
CA GLY A 84 -5.63 19.86 -8.08
C GLY A 84 -6.52 20.61 -7.11
N ASP A 85 -7.83 20.54 -7.34
CA ASP A 85 -8.83 21.20 -6.50
C ASP A 85 -9.43 20.25 -5.45
N LYS A 86 -10.50 20.70 -4.79
CA LYS A 86 -11.25 19.89 -3.84
C LYS A 86 -11.81 18.59 -4.44
N GLU A 87 -12.09 18.54 -5.75
CA GLU A 87 -12.63 17.35 -6.40
C GLU A 87 -11.55 16.26 -6.47
N LEU A 88 -10.31 16.64 -6.79
CA LEU A 88 -9.17 15.71 -6.72
C LEU A 88 -9.00 15.15 -5.30
N VAL A 89 -9.07 15.99 -4.27
CA VAL A 89 -8.98 15.51 -2.87
C VAL A 89 -10.07 14.47 -2.58
N MET A 90 -11.33 14.77 -2.93
CA MET A 90 -12.45 13.84 -2.71
C MET A 90 -12.28 12.53 -3.47
N LYS A 91 -11.78 12.59 -4.70
CA LYS A 91 -11.47 11.42 -5.53
C LYS A 91 -10.41 10.54 -4.87
N VAL A 92 -9.31 11.12 -4.40
CA VAL A 92 -8.22 10.38 -3.73
C VAL A 92 -8.71 9.68 -2.45
N TYR A 93 -9.46 10.38 -1.60
CA TYR A 93 -10.07 9.75 -0.42
C TYR A 93 -11.06 8.64 -0.82
N GLY A 94 -11.82 8.84 -1.90
CA GLY A 94 -12.71 7.84 -2.47
C GLY A 94 -11.99 6.58 -2.99
N LEU A 95 -10.81 6.73 -3.62
CA LEU A 95 -9.97 5.62 -4.07
C LEU A 95 -9.45 4.76 -2.92
N CYS A 96 -9.27 5.34 -1.74
CA CYS A 96 -8.82 4.62 -0.57
C CYS A 96 -9.93 3.78 0.08
N SER A 97 -11.20 4.14 -0.13
CA SER A 97 -12.34 3.43 0.51
C SER A 97 -12.46 1.94 0.10
N PRO A 98 -12.35 1.55 -1.19
CA PRO A 98 -12.32 0.13 -1.56
C PRO A 98 -11.20 -0.66 -0.88
N VAL A 99 -10.00 -0.07 -0.75
CA VAL A 99 -8.86 -0.70 -0.07
C VAL A 99 -9.12 -0.83 1.44
N ALA A 100 -9.75 0.18 2.04
CA ALA A 100 -10.05 0.22 3.47
C ALA A 100 -11.04 -0.85 3.92
N ARG A 101 -11.80 -1.47 3.00
CA ARG A 101 -12.68 -2.62 3.29
C ARG A 101 -11.94 -3.92 3.58
N TYR A 102 -10.66 -3.98 3.20
CA TYR A 102 -9.82 -5.18 3.34
C TYR A 102 -8.62 -4.91 4.25
N SER A 103 -8.07 -3.70 4.23
CA SER A 103 -7.00 -3.29 5.14
C SER A 103 -6.98 -1.77 5.31
N GLY A 104 -7.41 -1.32 6.50
CA GLY A 104 -7.31 0.10 6.88
C GLY A 104 -5.88 0.64 6.87
N GLY A 105 -4.90 -0.19 7.24
CA GLY A 105 -3.48 0.19 7.21
C GLY A 105 -2.96 0.40 5.78
N THR A 106 -3.38 -0.45 4.84
CA THR A 106 -3.01 -0.30 3.42
C THR A 106 -3.70 0.91 2.80
N ALA A 107 -4.95 1.19 3.17
CA ALA A 107 -5.68 2.37 2.70
C ALA A 107 -5.05 3.68 3.22
N ALA A 108 -4.66 3.73 4.49
CA ALA A 108 -3.94 4.87 5.04
C ALA A 108 -2.62 5.11 4.30
N ARG A 109 -1.84 4.05 4.04
CA ARG A 109 -0.61 4.14 3.23
C ARG A 109 -0.88 4.63 1.80
N LEU A 110 -1.93 4.14 1.14
CA LEU A 110 -2.27 4.60 -0.20
C LEU A 110 -2.54 6.12 -0.18
N LEU A 111 -3.28 6.62 0.81
CA LEU A 111 -3.54 8.04 0.97
C LEU A 111 -2.25 8.84 1.23
N GLU A 112 -1.39 8.37 2.12
CA GLU A 112 -0.11 9.01 2.45
C GLU A 112 0.83 9.12 1.23
N GLN A 113 0.85 8.09 0.39
CA GLN A 113 1.67 8.01 -0.83
C GLN A 113 1.02 8.69 -2.04
N SER A 114 -0.28 9.02 -1.98
CA SER A 114 -1.02 9.58 -3.11
C SER A 114 -0.40 10.86 -3.69
N PRO A 115 0.06 11.85 -2.90
CA PRO A 115 0.69 13.04 -3.47
C PRO A 115 1.94 12.74 -4.31
N GLU A 116 2.80 11.82 -3.84
CA GLU A 116 4.01 11.42 -4.56
C GLU A 116 3.68 10.62 -5.82
N LEU A 117 2.70 9.71 -5.73
CA LEU A 117 2.21 8.98 -6.89
C LEU A 117 1.61 9.92 -7.95
N ILE A 118 0.85 10.93 -7.54
CA ILE A 118 0.29 11.92 -8.47
C ILE A 118 1.40 12.74 -9.12
N ASP A 119 2.43 13.15 -8.37
CA ASP A 119 3.58 13.88 -8.90
C ASP A 119 4.27 13.11 -10.03
N ARG A 120 4.44 11.80 -9.82
CA ARG A 120 5.26 10.94 -10.66
C ARG A 120 4.51 10.34 -11.84
N VAL A 121 3.26 9.92 -11.62
CA VAL A 121 2.46 9.18 -12.62
C VAL A 121 1.09 9.80 -12.92
N GLY A 122 0.77 10.95 -12.33
CA GLY A 122 -0.52 11.62 -12.47
C GLY A 122 -1.66 10.93 -11.73
N TYR A 123 -2.83 11.57 -11.68
CA TYR A 123 -4.01 11.03 -11.03
C TYR A 123 -4.51 9.73 -11.69
N GLU A 124 -4.51 9.64 -13.03
CA GLU A 124 -4.87 8.39 -13.74
C GLU A 124 -3.89 7.25 -13.40
N GLY A 125 -2.62 7.57 -13.15
CA GLY A 125 -1.64 6.60 -12.69
C GLY A 125 -1.92 6.12 -11.27
N LEU A 126 -2.24 7.04 -10.36
CA LEU A 126 -2.69 6.71 -9.01
C LEU A 126 -3.93 5.80 -9.04
N GLU A 127 -4.91 6.06 -9.92
CA GLU A 127 -6.10 5.20 -10.06
C GLU A 127 -5.73 3.77 -10.45
N LYS A 128 -4.79 3.59 -11.37
CA LYS A 128 -4.28 2.26 -11.77
C LYS A 128 -3.58 1.56 -10.60
N VAL A 129 -2.74 2.28 -9.86
CA VAL A 129 -2.05 1.74 -8.67
C VAL A 129 -3.06 1.34 -7.60
N ALA A 130 -4.03 2.20 -7.29
CA ALA A 130 -5.10 1.90 -6.34
C ALA A 130 -5.92 0.67 -6.77
N GLY A 131 -6.20 0.53 -8.07
CA GLY A 131 -6.86 -0.64 -8.63
C GLY A 131 -6.07 -1.94 -8.43
N ILE A 132 -4.77 -1.94 -8.71
CA ILE A 132 -3.89 -3.09 -8.47
C ILE A 132 -3.83 -3.40 -6.97
N CYS A 133 -3.62 -2.39 -6.12
CA CYS A 133 -3.60 -2.56 -4.66
C CYS A 133 -4.93 -3.11 -4.13
N SER A 134 -6.07 -2.68 -4.67
CA SER A 134 -7.39 -3.18 -4.28
C SER A 134 -7.63 -4.64 -4.68
N GLN A 135 -6.93 -5.16 -5.69
CA GLN A 135 -6.94 -6.59 -6.03
C GLN A 135 -6.03 -7.35 -5.07
N VAL A 136 -4.78 -6.89 -4.92
CA VAL A 136 -3.76 -7.55 -4.10
C VAL A 136 -4.16 -7.62 -2.63
N VAL A 137 -4.77 -6.56 -2.07
CA VAL A 137 -5.16 -6.51 -0.65
C VAL A 137 -6.22 -7.56 -0.27
N GLN A 138 -7.01 -8.05 -1.23
CA GLN A 138 -7.99 -9.12 -1.00
C GLN A 138 -7.32 -10.46 -0.78
N GLU A 139 -6.13 -10.64 -1.35
CA GLU A 139 -5.35 -11.87 -1.25
C GLU A 139 -4.30 -11.76 -0.16
N ASP A 140 -3.48 -10.69 -0.16
CA ASP A 140 -2.47 -10.43 0.87
C ASP A 140 -2.27 -8.92 1.10
N SER A 141 -2.71 -8.45 2.27
CA SER A 141 -2.62 -7.04 2.67
C SER A 141 -1.19 -6.56 2.95
N PHE A 142 -0.27 -7.45 3.29
CA PHE A 142 1.14 -7.13 3.50
C PHE A 142 1.84 -6.87 2.16
N VAL A 143 1.61 -7.73 1.16
CA VAL A 143 2.11 -7.52 -0.21
C VAL A 143 1.56 -6.20 -0.76
N ALA A 144 0.25 -5.93 -0.60
CA ALA A 144 -0.34 -4.67 -1.05
C ALA A 144 0.31 -3.44 -0.39
N ALA A 145 0.59 -3.50 0.92
CA ALA A 145 1.23 -2.41 1.64
C ALA A 145 2.69 -2.18 1.21
N ARG A 146 3.42 -3.23 0.82
CA ARG A 146 4.78 -3.13 0.29
C ARG A 146 4.80 -2.66 -1.16
N LEU A 147 3.83 -3.09 -1.96
CA LEU A 147 3.65 -2.64 -3.34
C LEU A 147 3.45 -1.13 -3.43
N LEU A 148 2.76 -0.50 -2.48
CA LEU A 148 2.59 0.95 -2.46
C LEU A 148 3.92 1.72 -2.27
N VAL A 149 4.88 1.14 -1.57
CA VAL A 149 6.19 1.75 -1.32
C VAL A 149 7.08 1.61 -2.55
N MET A 150 7.12 0.42 -3.16
CA MET A 150 7.98 0.12 -4.30
C MET A 150 7.34 0.45 -5.66
N GLY A 151 6.02 0.67 -5.66
CA GLY A 151 5.19 0.85 -6.84
C GLY A 151 5.70 1.92 -7.80
N PRO A 152 6.02 3.14 -7.34
CA PRO A 152 6.55 4.20 -8.19
C PRO A 152 7.77 3.75 -9.02
N GLU A 153 8.77 3.14 -8.37
CA GLU A 153 10.00 2.68 -9.03
C GLU A 153 9.76 1.47 -9.95
N LEU A 154 8.87 0.55 -9.53
CA LEU A 154 8.43 -0.57 -10.37
C LEU A 154 7.71 -0.09 -11.63
N ILE A 155 6.87 0.94 -11.54
CA ILE A 155 6.18 1.50 -12.71
C ILE A 155 7.19 2.12 -13.67
N ASP A 156 8.17 2.88 -13.17
CA ASP A 156 9.22 3.49 -14.00
C ASP A 156 10.00 2.45 -14.81
N ARG A 157 10.16 1.23 -14.26
CA ARG A 157 10.99 0.17 -14.85
C ARG A 157 10.22 -0.82 -15.71
N VAL A 158 9.05 -1.25 -15.25
CA VAL A 158 8.29 -2.34 -15.89
C VAL A 158 6.86 -1.96 -16.26
N GLY A 159 6.45 -0.71 -16.02
CA GLY A 159 5.10 -0.23 -16.27
C GLY A 159 4.03 -0.88 -15.40
N TYR A 160 2.77 -0.51 -15.62
CA TYR A 160 1.64 -1.01 -14.82
C TYR A 160 1.40 -2.51 -14.96
N GLU A 161 1.56 -3.07 -16.16
CA GLU A 161 1.42 -4.51 -16.35
C GLU A 161 2.56 -5.30 -15.69
N GLY A 162 3.79 -4.76 -15.72
CA GLY A 162 4.90 -5.34 -14.98
C GLY A 162 4.66 -5.29 -13.46
N LEU A 163 4.21 -4.14 -12.94
CA LEU A 163 3.83 -3.98 -11.54
C LEU A 163 2.78 -5.03 -11.13
N LYS A 164 1.73 -5.19 -11.94
CA LYS A 164 0.66 -6.17 -11.68
C LYS A 164 1.20 -7.60 -11.66
N LYS A 165 2.04 -7.96 -12.63
CA LYS A 165 2.69 -9.29 -12.69
C LYS A 165 3.55 -9.56 -11.46
N VAL A 166 4.40 -8.61 -11.07
CA VAL A 166 5.23 -8.70 -9.85
C VAL A 166 4.37 -8.85 -8.60
N ALA A 167 3.28 -8.08 -8.50
CA ALA A 167 2.36 -8.19 -7.38
C ALA A 167 1.70 -9.57 -7.31
N CYS A 168 1.17 -10.09 -8.42
CA CYS A 168 0.58 -11.44 -8.49
C CYS A 168 1.59 -12.53 -8.11
N LEU A 169 2.84 -12.41 -8.56
CA LEU A 169 3.90 -13.35 -8.19
C LEU A 169 4.18 -13.30 -6.68
N CYS A 170 4.33 -12.11 -6.11
CA CYS A 170 4.56 -11.93 -4.68
C CYS A 170 3.39 -12.47 -3.85
N THR A 171 2.15 -12.27 -4.27
CA THR A 171 0.98 -12.81 -3.59
C THR A 171 0.94 -14.34 -3.63
N ARG A 172 1.25 -14.96 -4.79
CA ARG A 172 1.39 -16.42 -4.90
C ARG A 172 2.45 -16.94 -3.92
N VAL A 173 3.62 -16.32 -3.89
CA VAL A 173 4.71 -16.68 -2.97
C VAL A 173 4.33 -16.40 -1.50
N ALA A 174 3.52 -15.39 -1.23
CA ALA A 174 3.09 -15.05 0.13
C ALA A 174 2.17 -16.13 0.72
N ASN A 175 1.31 -16.74 -0.10
CA ASN A 175 0.48 -17.87 0.28
C ASN A 175 1.32 -19.08 0.75
N ASP A 176 2.48 -19.28 0.13
CA ASP A 176 3.43 -20.30 0.58
C ASP A 176 4.20 -19.81 1.83
N ARG A 177 4.84 -18.63 1.72
CA ARG A 177 5.80 -18.07 2.69
C ARG A 177 5.91 -16.54 2.60
N ARG A 178 5.17 -15.81 3.45
CA ARG A 178 5.17 -14.33 3.52
C ARG A 178 6.54 -13.64 3.54
N PHE A 179 7.55 -14.20 4.22
CA PHE A 179 8.88 -13.57 4.31
C PHE A 179 9.64 -13.58 2.97
N ILE A 180 9.36 -14.57 2.11
CA ILE A 180 9.97 -14.66 0.78
C ILE A 180 9.33 -13.63 -0.14
N ALA A 181 8.00 -13.46 -0.07
CA ALA A 181 7.30 -12.44 -0.83
C ALA A 181 7.82 -11.02 -0.54
N ALA A 182 8.15 -10.73 0.73
CA ALA A 182 8.76 -9.45 1.12
C ALA A 182 10.10 -9.23 0.41
N GLY A 183 11.03 -10.19 0.53
CA GLY A 183 12.35 -10.10 -0.11
C GLY A 183 12.26 -10.11 -1.63
N LEU A 184 11.27 -10.81 -2.20
CA LEU A 184 11.08 -10.88 -3.64
C LEU A 184 10.67 -9.52 -4.17
N LEU A 185 9.74 -8.84 -3.50
CA LEU A 185 9.29 -7.51 -3.88
C LEU A 185 10.41 -6.46 -3.77
N GLU A 186 11.25 -6.57 -2.73
CA GLU A 186 12.43 -5.70 -2.54
C GLU A 186 13.50 -5.90 -3.61
N LEU A 187 13.77 -7.14 -4.02
CA LEU A 187 14.79 -7.49 -5.02
C LEU A 187 14.24 -7.56 -6.46
N SER A 188 12.93 -7.34 -6.65
CA SER A 188 12.26 -7.51 -7.94
C SER A 188 12.93 -6.70 -9.04
N LEU A 189 13.20 -5.42 -8.79
CA LEU A 189 13.83 -4.54 -9.78
C LEU A 189 15.23 -5.03 -10.16
N GLU A 190 16.04 -5.33 -9.15
CA GLU A 190 17.41 -5.78 -9.33
C GLU A 190 17.50 -7.10 -10.13
N LEU A 191 16.58 -8.03 -9.86
CA LEU A 191 16.50 -9.30 -10.55
C LEU A 191 15.90 -9.16 -11.95
N ILE A 192 14.89 -8.31 -12.14
CA ILE A 192 14.32 -8.05 -13.47
C ILE A 192 15.36 -7.45 -14.41
N ASP A 193 16.21 -6.53 -13.93
CA ASP A 193 17.27 -5.94 -14.72
C ASP A 193 18.31 -6.99 -15.19
N ARG A 194 18.48 -8.09 -14.45
CA ARG A 194 19.45 -9.16 -14.75
C ARG A 194 18.89 -10.30 -15.58
N VAL A 195 17.69 -10.76 -15.24
CA VAL A 195 17.11 -12.00 -15.79
C VAL A 195 15.72 -11.83 -16.39
N GLY A 196 15.21 -10.59 -16.43
CA GLY A 196 13.86 -10.28 -16.87
C GLY A 196 12.79 -10.82 -15.93
N TYR A 197 11.53 -10.58 -16.29
CA TYR A 197 10.38 -11.06 -15.49
C TYR A 197 10.29 -12.59 -15.46
N GLU A 198 10.58 -13.27 -16.58
CA GLU A 198 10.56 -14.74 -16.62
C GLU A 198 11.62 -15.34 -15.69
N GLY A 199 12.82 -14.74 -15.65
CA GLY A 199 13.86 -15.15 -14.70
C GLY A 199 13.45 -14.89 -13.25
N LEU A 200 12.82 -13.74 -12.96
CA LEU A 200 12.27 -13.46 -11.63
C LEU A 200 11.24 -14.51 -11.21
N GLU A 201 10.33 -14.92 -12.09
CA GLU A 201 9.33 -15.94 -11.81
C GLU A 201 9.97 -17.29 -11.50
N LYS A 202 11.00 -17.68 -12.24
CA LYS A 202 11.73 -18.93 -11.94
C LYS A 202 12.49 -18.85 -10.61
N ILE A 203 13.18 -17.75 -10.32
CA ILE A 203 13.87 -17.55 -9.03
C ILE A 203 12.87 -17.64 -7.86
N ALA A 204 11.69 -17.04 -8.01
CA ALA A 204 10.63 -17.14 -7.03
C ALA A 204 10.18 -18.60 -6.81
N GLY A 205 10.03 -19.37 -7.90
CA GLY A 205 9.75 -20.82 -7.84
C GLY A 205 10.81 -21.59 -7.06
N LEU A 206 12.10 -21.40 -7.40
CA LEU A 206 13.23 -22.03 -6.71
C LEU A 206 13.24 -21.67 -5.21
N CYS A 207 12.94 -20.42 -4.86
CA CYS A 207 12.85 -20.00 -3.46
C CYS A 207 11.69 -20.68 -2.73
N SER A 208 10.50 -20.79 -3.35
CA SER A 208 9.36 -21.51 -2.79
C SER A 208 9.69 -22.99 -2.56
N GLU A 209 10.36 -23.64 -3.51
CA GLU A 209 10.81 -25.04 -3.37
C GLU A 209 11.74 -25.23 -2.19
N VAL A 210 12.82 -24.43 -2.11
CA VAL A 210 13.78 -24.49 -1.00
C VAL A 210 13.10 -24.20 0.34
N ALA A 211 12.06 -23.36 0.34
CA ALA A 211 11.34 -23.01 1.55
C ALA A 211 10.43 -24.12 2.10
N ASN A 212 10.14 -25.16 1.30
CA ASN A 212 9.48 -26.36 1.81
C ASN A 212 10.36 -27.09 2.84
N TYR A 213 11.69 -27.00 2.66
CA TYR A 213 12.68 -27.61 3.55
C TYR A 213 13.18 -26.62 4.60
N ASN A 214 13.61 -25.42 4.18
CA ASN A 214 14.18 -24.42 5.07
C ASN A 214 13.94 -22.98 4.57
N GLY A 215 12.96 -22.31 5.20
CA GLY A 215 12.63 -20.92 4.87
C GLY A 215 13.78 -19.92 5.05
N LYS A 216 14.71 -20.15 6.00
CA LYS A 216 15.88 -19.27 6.16
C LYS A 216 16.85 -19.43 5.00
N THR A 217 17.03 -20.65 4.49
CA THR A 217 17.86 -20.90 3.31
C THR A 217 17.23 -20.27 2.07
N ALA A 218 15.92 -20.38 1.90
CA ALA A 218 15.22 -19.74 0.78
C ALA A 218 15.38 -18.21 0.76
N VAL A 219 15.25 -17.56 1.92
CA VAL A 219 15.48 -16.11 2.03
C VAL A 219 16.94 -15.75 1.73
N ARG A 220 17.91 -16.55 2.18
CA ARG A 220 19.33 -16.35 1.85
C ARG A 220 19.61 -16.54 0.37
N LEU A 221 19.04 -17.58 -0.25
CA LEU A 221 19.14 -17.83 -1.68
C LEU A 221 18.65 -16.61 -2.44
N LEU A 222 17.45 -16.13 -2.12
CA LEU A 222 16.86 -14.95 -2.74
C LEU A 222 17.77 -13.71 -2.60
N GLY A 223 18.30 -13.47 -1.40
CA GLY A 223 19.22 -12.35 -1.15
C GLY A 223 20.56 -12.45 -1.86
N MET A 224 21.03 -13.67 -2.15
CA MET A 224 22.28 -13.91 -2.89
C MET A 224 22.07 -14.03 -4.40
N SER A 225 20.82 -14.17 -4.86
CA SER A 225 20.49 -14.39 -6.27
C SER A 225 21.14 -13.35 -7.20
N PRO A 226 21.11 -12.03 -6.93
CA PRO A 226 21.77 -11.06 -7.82
C PRO A 226 23.27 -11.33 -7.99
N GLU A 227 24.00 -11.55 -6.89
CA GLU A 227 25.44 -11.83 -6.93
C GLU A 227 25.74 -13.16 -7.62
N LEU A 228 24.94 -14.20 -7.35
CA LEU A 228 25.12 -15.52 -7.96
C LEU A 228 24.87 -15.46 -9.47
N ILE A 229 23.85 -14.75 -9.92
CA ILE A 229 23.57 -14.54 -11.33
C ILE A 229 24.74 -13.83 -12.02
N ASP A 230 25.29 -12.79 -11.39
CA ASP A 230 26.44 -12.06 -11.96
C ASP A 230 27.70 -12.93 -12.07
N ARG A 231 27.89 -13.89 -11.17
CA ARG A 231 29.10 -14.72 -11.09
C ARG A 231 29.03 -16.01 -11.91
N VAL A 232 27.89 -16.68 -11.90
CA VAL A 232 27.75 -18.03 -12.49
C VAL A 232 26.61 -18.14 -13.50
N GLY A 233 25.81 -17.08 -13.67
CA GLY A 233 24.62 -17.09 -14.52
C GLY A 233 23.43 -17.80 -13.87
N TYR A 234 22.25 -17.57 -14.43
CA TYR A 234 21.00 -18.18 -13.94
C TYR A 234 21.00 -19.71 -14.06
N ASP A 235 21.49 -20.27 -15.17
CA ASP A 235 21.44 -21.72 -15.43
C ASP A 235 22.24 -22.53 -14.38
N ALA A 236 23.37 -21.97 -13.93
CA ALA A 236 24.17 -22.58 -12.87
C ALA A 236 23.45 -22.52 -11.51
N LEU A 237 22.75 -21.41 -11.22
CA LEU A 237 21.95 -21.28 -10.00
C LEU A 237 20.82 -22.32 -9.98
N GLU A 238 20.11 -22.48 -11.09
CA GLU A 238 19.04 -23.47 -11.25
C GLU A 238 19.57 -24.91 -11.04
N THR A 239 20.73 -25.23 -11.61
CA THR A 239 21.38 -26.53 -11.42
C THR A 239 21.73 -26.81 -9.96
N VAL A 240 22.30 -25.81 -9.25
CA VAL A 240 22.69 -25.96 -7.85
C VAL A 240 21.46 -26.21 -6.97
N VAL A 241 20.37 -25.46 -7.18
CA VAL A 241 19.13 -25.67 -6.41
C VAL A 241 18.53 -27.05 -6.71
N GLY A 242 18.54 -27.48 -7.97
CA GLY A 242 18.09 -28.83 -8.36
C GLY A 242 18.84 -29.94 -7.64
N LEU A 243 20.17 -29.84 -7.55
CA LEU A 243 21.00 -30.79 -6.80
C LEU A 243 20.70 -30.76 -5.30
N CYS A 244 20.53 -29.57 -4.70
CA CYS A 244 20.16 -29.45 -3.29
C CYS A 244 18.80 -30.09 -2.99
N ASN A 245 17.83 -29.97 -3.89
CA ASN A 245 16.52 -30.61 -3.75
C ASN A 245 16.62 -32.13 -3.82
N GLN A 246 17.44 -32.68 -4.71
CA GLN A 246 17.68 -34.13 -4.79
C GLN A 246 18.27 -34.67 -3.49
N VAL A 247 19.34 -34.04 -2.98
CA VAL A 247 19.98 -34.45 -1.71
C VAL A 247 18.99 -34.36 -0.54
N ALA A 248 18.19 -33.28 -0.47
CA ALA A 248 17.19 -33.12 0.59
C ALA A 248 16.05 -34.16 0.54
N GLN A 249 15.78 -34.76 -0.62
CA GLN A 249 14.80 -35.85 -0.78
C GLN A 249 15.40 -37.22 -0.46
N GLU A 250 16.71 -37.41 -0.61
CA GLU A 250 17.40 -38.66 -0.31
C GLU A 250 17.73 -38.82 1.19
N ASP A 251 17.86 -37.71 1.94
CA ASP A 251 18.20 -37.69 3.37
C ASP A 251 16.98 -37.70 4.34
N GLY A 252 15.75 -37.75 3.83
CA GLY A 252 14.50 -37.73 4.61
C GLY A 252 13.78 -39.07 4.71
#